data_AF-A0A5N0TG38-F1
#
_entry.id   AF-A0A5N0TG38-F1
#
_cell.length_a   1.000
_cell.length_b   1.000
_cell.length_c   1.000
_cell.angle_alpha   90.00
_cell.angle_beta   90.00
_cell.angle_gamma   90.00
#
_symmetry.space_group_name_H-M   'P 1'
#
loop_
_entity.id
_entity.type
_entity.pdbx_description
1 polymer ?
#
loop_
_entity_poly.entity_id
_entity_poly.type
_entity_poly.pdbx_seq_one_letter_code
_entity_poly.pdbx_strand_id
1 'polypeptide(L)'
;MKTAFSLTLCLLVLAAASGCERVDSDTNPDIRFRESGPVQNPELDEISGLQASLRNPGVLWVHNDDGPARVFALGADGSDLGYFDIHDAVNVDWEDIALVPGARRDLLVLADVGDNHAARERTWLYLVEEPKPDEDGRFSGTREAFHWISLSYPDGPRDTESISWDPVGQRLLVLSKRDLPPRLYAIDANTLLTEKEAELEFLGEIDRFRAPTAADKREFGKRTPWVSQPTGMDISADGRRAAVLTYRSLYLFERGPDMDWLQGLGTEPVEIIGPPGAHDEVVGFGSDSGQLWIGTEGEHPPVWEFRIGAE
;
A
#
# COMPACT_ATOMS: atom_id res chain seq x y z
N MET A 1 -51.33 -33.42 63.63
CA MET A 1 -51.17 -34.21 62.39
C MET A 1 -51.54 -33.33 61.22
N LYS A 2 -50.58 -33.05 60.31
CA LYS A 2 -50.71 -32.80 58.85
C LYS A 2 -51.77 -31.76 58.43
N THR A 3 -51.52 -30.67 57.71
CA THR A 3 -50.59 -30.39 56.61
C THR A 3 -50.77 -28.91 56.24
N ALA A 4 -49.71 -28.11 56.27
CA ALA A 4 -49.05 -27.51 55.09
C ALA A 4 -49.82 -26.34 54.42
N PHE A 5 -49.40 -25.12 54.77
CA PHE A 5 -49.51 -23.90 53.98
C PHE A 5 -48.84 -24.13 52.61
N SER A 6 -49.53 -23.85 51.51
CA SER A 6 -48.91 -23.73 50.18
C SER A 6 -48.97 -22.26 49.76
N LEU A 7 -47.85 -21.57 49.96
CA LEU A 7 -47.58 -20.24 49.42
C LEU A 7 -47.18 -20.44 47.95
N THR A 8 -48.04 -20.05 47.01
CA THR A 8 -47.68 -20.02 45.59
C THR A 8 -46.73 -18.85 45.36
N LEU A 9 -45.43 -19.13 45.43
CA LEU A 9 -44.37 -18.21 45.01
C LEU A 9 -44.30 -18.24 43.48
N CYS A 10 -44.88 -17.24 42.80
CA CYS A 10 -44.61 -17.00 41.39
C CYS A 10 -43.16 -16.54 41.23
N LEU A 11 -42.25 -17.46 40.91
CA LEU A 11 -40.93 -17.12 40.39
C LEU A 11 -41.11 -16.52 38.98
N LEU A 12 -40.99 -15.20 38.87
CA LEU A 12 -40.66 -14.55 37.61
C LEU A 12 -39.21 -14.90 37.27
N VAL A 13 -39.02 -15.87 36.37
CA VAL A 13 -37.74 -16.07 35.70
C VAL A 13 -37.65 -14.96 34.65
N LEU A 14 -36.98 -13.85 34.96
CA LEU A 14 -36.47 -12.95 33.94
C LEU A 14 -35.35 -13.68 33.21
N ALA A 15 -35.67 -14.26 32.05
CA ALA A 15 -34.67 -14.62 31.07
C ALA A 15 -34.10 -13.30 30.52
N ALA A 16 -32.95 -12.89 31.04
CA ALA A 16 -32.12 -11.88 30.39
C ALA A 16 -31.60 -12.50 29.08
N ALA A 17 -32.35 -12.31 28.01
CA ALA A 17 -31.82 -12.49 26.67
C ALA A 17 -30.81 -11.37 26.45
N SER A 18 -29.54 -11.62 26.80
CA SER A 18 -28.42 -10.87 26.27
C SER A 18 -28.35 -11.17 24.78
N GLY A 19 -29.16 -10.47 24.00
CA GLY A 19 -28.94 -10.35 22.57
C GLY A 19 -27.61 -9.63 22.40
N CYS A 20 -26.53 -10.37 22.15
CA CYS A 20 -25.47 -9.84 21.32
C CYS A 20 -26.14 -9.51 19.98
N GLU A 21 -26.54 -8.26 19.79
CA GLU A 21 -26.66 -7.72 18.45
C GLU A 21 -25.29 -7.89 17.81
N ARG A 22 -25.22 -8.88 16.92
CA ARG A 22 -24.15 -9.00 15.96
C ARG A 22 -24.24 -7.73 15.14
N VAL A 23 -23.32 -6.80 15.35
CA VAL A 23 -23.10 -5.70 14.42
C VAL A 23 -22.66 -6.39 13.13
N ASP A 24 -23.60 -6.55 12.20
CA ASP A 24 -23.25 -6.76 10.80
C ASP A 24 -22.44 -5.53 10.41
N SER A 25 -21.13 -5.71 10.22
CA SER A 25 -20.18 -4.68 9.82
C SER A 25 -20.30 -4.36 8.33
N ASP A 26 -21.53 -4.29 7.82
CA ASP A 26 -21.80 -3.97 6.43
C ASP A 26 -22.60 -2.68 6.36
N THR A 27 -22.08 -1.74 5.57
CA THR A 27 -22.55 -0.38 5.30
C THR A 27 -22.19 0.70 6.33
N ASN A 28 -20.93 1.18 6.28
CA ASN A 28 -20.71 2.62 6.46
C ASN A 28 -21.07 3.30 5.12
N PRO A 29 -22.19 4.05 5.01
CA PRO A 29 -22.65 4.63 3.75
C PRO A 29 -21.75 5.76 3.18
N ASP A 30 -20.74 6.19 3.93
CA ASP A 30 -19.91 7.37 3.64
C ASP A 30 -18.47 7.01 3.20
N ILE A 31 -18.12 5.73 3.15
CA ILE A 31 -16.84 5.25 2.62
C ILE A 31 -17.01 5.00 1.12
N ARG A 32 -16.63 5.98 0.29
CA ARG A 32 -16.77 5.87 -1.17
C ARG A 32 -15.44 6.11 -1.87
N PHE A 33 -14.97 5.06 -2.54
CA PHE A 33 -14.04 5.24 -3.65
C PHE A 33 -14.75 6.00 -4.76
N ARG A 34 -14.17 7.11 -5.19
CA ARG A 34 -14.64 7.88 -6.34
C ARG A 34 -13.77 7.55 -7.53
N GLU A 35 -14.38 6.99 -8.56
CA GLU A 35 -13.72 6.86 -9.87
C GLU A 35 -13.38 8.25 -10.39
N SER A 36 -12.10 8.51 -10.61
CA SER A 36 -11.61 9.81 -11.10
C SER A 36 -11.50 9.83 -12.62
N GLY A 37 -11.16 8.69 -13.23
CA GLY A 37 -11.15 8.48 -14.66
C GLY A 37 -10.30 7.27 -15.06
N PRO A 38 -10.40 6.80 -16.31
CA PRO A 38 -9.58 5.69 -16.81
C PRO A 38 -8.15 6.16 -17.12
N VAL A 39 -7.17 5.30 -16.87
CA VAL A 39 -5.79 5.49 -17.33
C VAL A 39 -5.77 5.50 -18.85
N GLN A 40 -5.29 6.60 -19.43
CA GLN A 40 -5.36 6.84 -20.88
C GLN A 40 -4.18 6.28 -21.66
N ASN A 41 -3.03 6.07 -20.99
CA ASN A 41 -1.84 5.52 -21.64
C ASN A 41 -2.00 4.00 -21.81
N PRO A 42 -2.04 3.47 -23.04
CA PRO A 42 -2.24 2.04 -23.27
C PRO A 42 -1.01 1.17 -22.97
N GLU A 43 0.15 1.77 -22.66
CA GLU A 43 1.32 1.04 -22.17
C GLU A 43 1.21 0.71 -20.67
N LEU A 44 0.20 1.20 -19.96
CA LEU A 44 -0.01 0.95 -18.53
C LEU A 44 -1.15 -0.05 -18.31
N ASP A 45 -0.85 -1.34 -18.46
CA ASP A 45 -1.76 -2.45 -18.23
C ASP A 45 -1.40 -3.32 -17.01
N GLU A 46 -0.18 -3.19 -16.49
CA GLU A 46 0.34 -3.96 -15.34
C GLU A 46 0.87 -3.02 -14.23
N ILE A 47 0.11 -1.95 -13.91
CA ILE A 47 0.53 -0.93 -12.93
C ILE A 47 0.81 -1.56 -11.56
N SER A 48 2.05 -1.41 -11.05
CA SER A 48 2.47 -2.00 -9.77
C SER A 48 3.09 -1.03 -8.76
N GLY A 49 3.23 0.26 -9.10
CA GLY A 49 3.53 1.29 -8.11
C GLY A 49 2.75 2.58 -8.32
N LEU A 50 2.43 3.30 -7.23
CA LEU A 50 1.85 4.65 -7.29
C LEU A 50 2.39 5.58 -6.20
N GLN A 51 2.95 6.72 -6.62
CA GLN A 51 3.39 7.79 -5.73
C GLN A 51 2.88 9.15 -6.20
N ALA A 52 2.11 9.83 -5.36
CA ALA A 52 1.73 11.22 -5.66
C ALA A 52 2.96 12.13 -5.55
N SER A 53 3.07 13.05 -6.51
CA SER A 53 4.14 14.04 -6.54
C SER A 53 4.00 15.11 -5.45
N LEU A 54 5.10 15.44 -4.77
CA LEU A 54 5.18 16.63 -3.91
C LEU A 54 5.56 17.90 -4.69
N ARG A 55 6.34 17.76 -5.78
CA ARG A 55 6.86 18.91 -6.56
C ARG A 55 5.94 19.37 -7.67
N ASN A 56 5.12 18.46 -8.19
CA ASN A 56 4.25 18.64 -9.35
C ASN A 56 2.81 18.30 -8.93
N PRO A 57 2.08 19.23 -8.28
CA PRO A 57 0.75 18.96 -7.75
C PRO A 57 -0.21 18.40 -8.82
N GLY A 58 -0.87 17.28 -8.49
CA GLY A 58 -1.81 16.60 -9.39
C GLY A 58 -1.18 15.53 -10.29
N VAL A 59 0.14 15.33 -10.23
CA VAL A 59 0.85 14.24 -10.91
C VAL A 59 0.93 13.02 -9.98
N LEU A 60 0.61 11.85 -10.54
CA LEU A 60 0.82 10.54 -9.96
C LEU A 60 1.93 9.84 -10.76
N TRP A 61 2.97 9.38 -10.08
CA TRP A 61 4.04 8.58 -10.67
C TRP A 61 3.67 7.11 -10.58
N VAL A 62 3.73 6.40 -11.70
CA VAL A 62 3.43 4.97 -11.78
C VAL A 62 4.42 4.25 -12.70
N HIS A 63 4.50 2.93 -12.59
CA HIS A 63 5.22 2.05 -13.51
C HIS A 63 4.50 0.69 -13.60
N ASN A 64 4.83 -0.09 -14.63
CA ASN A 64 4.43 -1.50 -14.69
C ASN A 64 5.42 -2.38 -13.91
N ASP A 65 5.00 -3.60 -13.57
CA ASP A 65 5.84 -4.64 -12.98
C ASP A 65 6.90 -5.21 -13.94
N ASP A 66 6.59 -5.35 -15.23
CA ASP A 66 7.53 -5.78 -16.29
C ASP A 66 7.68 -4.72 -17.41
N GLY A 67 8.59 -4.97 -18.35
CA GLY A 67 8.80 -4.18 -19.55
C GLY A 67 9.97 -3.21 -19.44
N PRO A 68 9.91 -2.05 -20.12
CA PRO A 68 10.96 -1.04 -20.03
C PRO A 68 11.10 -0.47 -18.62
N ALA A 69 12.33 -0.11 -18.22
CA ALA A 69 12.58 0.66 -17.00
C ALA A 69 12.07 2.11 -17.16
N ARG A 70 10.75 2.27 -17.05
CA ARG A 70 10.01 3.47 -17.42
C ARG A 70 9.07 3.87 -16.30
N VAL A 71 9.05 5.17 -16.03
CA VAL A 71 8.13 5.79 -15.09
C VAL A 71 7.18 6.69 -15.87
N PHE A 72 5.90 6.50 -15.66
CA PHE A 72 4.84 7.27 -16.27
C PHE A 72 4.32 8.34 -15.31
N ALA A 73 3.92 9.47 -15.89
CA ALA A 73 3.22 10.53 -15.20
C ALA A 73 1.74 10.48 -15.60
N LEU A 74 0.88 10.27 -14.62
CA LEU A 74 -0.56 10.36 -14.78
C LEU A 74 -1.09 11.63 -14.12
N GLY A 75 -2.10 12.23 -14.73
CA GLY A 75 -2.99 13.12 -14.00
C GLY A 75 -3.87 12.32 -13.04
N ALA A 76 -4.33 12.97 -11.98
CA ALA A 76 -5.30 12.42 -11.03
C ALA A 76 -6.60 11.88 -11.67
N ASP A 77 -6.92 12.31 -12.88
CA ASP A 77 -8.06 11.85 -13.70
C ASP A 77 -7.71 10.73 -14.69
N GLY A 78 -6.50 10.17 -14.59
CA GLY A 78 -5.97 9.14 -15.50
C GLY A 78 -5.37 9.67 -16.80
N SER A 79 -5.28 11.00 -16.99
CA SER A 79 -4.67 11.58 -18.19
C SER A 79 -3.19 11.22 -18.35
N ASP A 80 -2.76 10.96 -19.60
CA ASP A 80 -1.35 10.72 -19.92
C ASP A 80 -0.55 12.04 -19.95
N LEU A 81 0.28 12.25 -18.93
CA LEU A 81 1.20 13.39 -18.87
C LEU A 81 2.57 13.05 -19.46
N GLY A 82 2.75 11.83 -19.98
CA GLY A 82 4.00 11.34 -20.56
C GLY A 82 4.76 10.41 -19.64
N TYR A 83 6.02 10.17 -19.94
CA TYR A 83 6.86 9.20 -19.24
C TYR A 83 8.34 9.56 -19.37
N PHE A 84 9.19 8.95 -18.56
CA PHE A 84 10.63 9.00 -18.76
C PHE A 84 11.26 7.62 -18.50
N ASP A 85 12.33 7.32 -19.22
CA ASP A 85 13.09 6.09 -19.05
C ASP A 85 14.23 6.29 -18.05
N ILE A 86 14.62 5.25 -17.32
CA ILE A 86 15.77 5.27 -16.42
C ILE A 86 16.98 4.66 -17.14
N HIS A 87 18.06 5.44 -17.25
CA HIS A 87 19.29 4.98 -17.89
C HIS A 87 19.91 3.82 -17.11
N ASP A 88 20.33 2.78 -17.83
CA ASP A 88 21.00 1.57 -17.32
C ASP A 88 20.24 0.79 -16.22
N ALA A 89 18.99 1.15 -15.93
CA ALA A 89 18.13 0.37 -15.07
C ALA A 89 17.47 -0.78 -15.84
N VAL A 90 17.22 -1.87 -15.14
CA VAL A 90 16.48 -3.02 -15.66
C VAL A 90 15.25 -3.21 -14.79
N ASN A 91 14.10 -3.36 -15.46
CA ASN A 91 12.91 -3.86 -14.82
C ASN A 91 12.93 -5.39 -14.89
N VAL A 92 13.02 -6.04 -13.74
CA VAL A 92 12.94 -7.50 -13.61
C VAL A 92 11.61 -7.90 -12.98
N ASP A 93 11.25 -7.20 -11.90
CA ASP A 93 9.98 -7.34 -11.16
C ASP A 93 9.82 -6.04 -10.32
N TRP A 94 9.51 -4.93 -11.00
CA TRP A 94 9.39 -3.61 -10.35
C TRP A 94 8.09 -3.51 -9.57
N GLU A 95 8.21 -3.33 -8.28
CA GLU A 95 7.11 -3.31 -7.34
C GLU A 95 7.19 -2.06 -6.48
N ASP A 96 6.08 -1.33 -6.47
CA ASP A 96 5.88 -0.12 -5.69
C ASP A 96 6.93 1.01 -5.92
N ILE A 97 6.53 2.23 -5.56
CA ILE A 97 7.32 3.44 -5.75
C ILE A 97 7.12 4.36 -4.56
N ALA A 98 8.22 4.82 -3.98
CA ALA A 98 8.18 5.77 -2.86
C ALA A 98 8.83 7.11 -3.23
N LEU A 99 8.60 8.14 -2.41
CA LEU A 99 9.26 9.43 -2.52
C LEU A 99 10.04 9.75 -1.24
N VAL A 100 11.35 9.94 -1.38
CA VAL A 100 12.22 10.47 -0.32
C VAL A 100 12.32 11.99 -0.48
N PRO A 101 11.69 12.78 0.40
CA PRO A 101 11.76 14.23 0.32
C PRO A 101 13.16 14.73 0.69
N GLY A 102 13.61 15.79 0.01
CA GLY A 102 14.93 16.35 0.27
C GLY A 102 14.99 17.87 0.14
N ALA A 103 15.86 18.50 0.92
CA ALA A 103 15.95 19.97 0.99
C ALA A 103 16.28 20.65 -0.35
N ARG A 104 16.86 19.92 -1.31
CA ARG A 104 17.20 20.43 -2.65
C ARG A 104 16.44 19.73 -3.78
N ARG A 105 16.23 18.43 -3.62
CA ARG A 105 15.63 17.54 -4.61
C ARG A 105 14.89 16.45 -3.86
N ASP A 106 13.76 16.06 -4.42
CA ASP A 106 13.00 14.90 -3.97
C ASP A 106 13.40 13.72 -4.87
N LEU A 107 13.51 12.53 -4.29
CA LEU A 107 13.97 11.34 -4.99
C LEU A 107 12.83 10.33 -5.06
N LEU A 108 12.44 9.94 -6.26
CA LEU A 108 11.63 8.75 -6.47
C LEU A 108 12.50 7.52 -6.21
N VAL A 109 11.95 6.54 -5.50
CA VAL A 109 12.58 5.25 -5.22
C VAL A 109 11.77 4.20 -5.95
N LEU A 110 12.33 3.68 -7.03
CA LEU A 110 11.75 2.62 -7.86
C LEU A 110 12.29 1.29 -7.36
N ALA A 111 11.42 0.36 -6.97
CA ALA A 111 11.83 -0.83 -6.26
C ALA A 111 11.70 -2.08 -7.14
N ASP A 112 12.81 -2.60 -7.64
CA ASP A 112 12.89 -3.92 -8.28
C ASP A 112 13.02 -5.00 -7.20
N VAL A 113 11.91 -5.25 -6.50
CA VAL A 113 11.86 -6.04 -5.26
C VAL A 113 10.94 -7.26 -5.33
N GLY A 114 10.16 -7.41 -6.40
CA GLY A 114 9.35 -8.60 -6.65
C GLY A 114 10.20 -9.84 -6.80
N ASP A 115 9.73 -10.95 -6.22
CA ASP A 115 10.38 -12.24 -6.25
C ASP A 115 9.39 -13.36 -5.89
N ASN A 116 8.40 -13.57 -6.77
CA ASN A 116 7.31 -14.54 -6.60
C ASN A 116 7.75 -15.96 -6.13
N HIS A 117 9.00 -16.34 -6.38
CA HIS A 117 9.58 -17.64 -6.02
C HIS A 117 10.62 -17.60 -4.90
N ALA A 118 10.87 -16.45 -4.29
CA ALA A 118 11.92 -16.26 -3.28
C ALA A 118 13.28 -16.82 -3.76
N ALA A 119 13.67 -16.49 -5.00
CA ALA A 119 14.86 -16.97 -5.66
C ALA A 119 15.95 -15.91 -5.84
N ARG A 120 15.62 -14.62 -5.72
CA ARG A 120 16.53 -13.49 -5.91
C ARG A 120 17.32 -13.23 -4.62
N GLU A 121 18.60 -13.59 -4.63
CA GLU A 121 19.53 -13.28 -3.52
C GLU A 121 19.64 -11.78 -3.24
N ARG A 122 19.43 -10.97 -4.28
CA ARG A 122 19.40 -9.51 -4.20
C ARG A 122 18.28 -8.92 -5.03
N THR A 123 17.78 -7.79 -4.54
CA THR A 123 16.81 -6.90 -5.18
C THR A 123 17.43 -5.50 -5.31
N TRP A 124 16.81 -4.58 -6.05
CA TRP A 124 17.40 -3.28 -6.33
C TRP A 124 16.43 -2.14 -6.05
N LEU A 125 16.98 -1.03 -5.55
CA LEU A 125 16.29 0.25 -5.56
C LEU A 125 17.03 1.21 -6.50
N TYR A 126 16.29 1.88 -7.36
CA TYR A 126 16.79 2.96 -8.19
C TYR A 126 16.26 4.29 -7.67
N LEU A 127 17.16 5.19 -7.29
CA LEU A 127 16.81 6.51 -6.77
C LEU A 127 16.99 7.54 -7.88
N VAL A 128 15.90 8.20 -8.26
CA VAL A 128 15.88 9.13 -9.41
C VAL A 128 15.37 10.48 -8.93
N GLU A 129 16.05 11.55 -9.31
CA GLU A 129 15.56 12.90 -9.02
C GLU A 129 14.22 13.14 -9.72
N GLU A 130 13.21 13.54 -8.94
CA GLU A 130 11.88 13.81 -9.47
C GLU A 130 11.95 14.91 -10.53
N PRO A 131 11.54 14.63 -11.78
CA PRO A 131 11.70 15.57 -12.87
C PRO A 131 10.68 16.71 -12.78
N LYS A 132 10.97 17.78 -13.53
CA LYS A 132 9.99 18.83 -13.85
C LYS A 132 9.42 18.58 -15.24
N PRO A 133 8.16 18.96 -15.48
CA PRO A 133 7.60 18.91 -16.82
C PRO A 133 8.28 19.94 -17.74
N ASP A 134 8.11 19.75 -19.04
CA ASP A 134 8.44 20.75 -20.05
C ASP A 134 7.42 21.91 -20.07
N GLU A 135 7.55 22.81 -21.06
CA GLU A 135 6.68 23.98 -21.20
C GLU A 135 5.21 23.63 -21.47
N ASP A 136 4.94 22.42 -21.98
CA ASP A 136 3.60 21.92 -22.28
C ASP A 136 3.02 21.07 -21.12
N GLY A 137 3.73 20.98 -19.99
CA GLY A 137 3.29 20.18 -18.85
C GLY A 137 3.55 18.68 -19.02
N ARG A 138 4.37 18.28 -20.01
CA ARG A 138 4.65 16.88 -20.34
C ARG A 138 5.96 16.41 -19.71
N PHE A 139 6.03 15.11 -19.42
CA PHE A 139 7.24 14.43 -18.99
C PHE A 139 7.79 13.57 -20.12
N SER A 140 9.10 13.67 -20.37
CA SER A 140 9.78 12.98 -21.47
C SER A 140 11.28 12.79 -21.22
N GLY A 141 11.85 11.87 -22.00
CA GLY A 141 13.29 11.63 -22.14
C GLY A 141 13.83 10.55 -21.22
N THR A 142 15.14 10.56 -21.03
CA THR A 142 15.85 9.60 -20.17
C THR A 142 16.41 10.32 -18.95
N ARG A 143 16.45 9.63 -17.80
CA ARG A 143 17.01 10.13 -16.54
C ARG A 143 18.08 9.18 -16.04
N GLU A 144 19.17 9.76 -15.56
CA GLU A 144 20.18 9.02 -14.80
C GLU A 144 19.63 8.76 -13.39
N ALA A 145 19.83 7.56 -12.87
CA ALA A 145 19.64 7.32 -11.45
C ALA A 145 20.65 8.19 -10.67
N PHE A 146 20.15 8.96 -9.70
CA PHE A 146 21.00 9.67 -8.75
C PHE A 146 21.87 8.68 -7.96
N HIS A 147 21.27 7.55 -7.59
CA HIS A 147 21.91 6.45 -6.90
C HIS A 147 21.14 5.16 -7.16
N TRP A 148 21.78 4.03 -6.94
CA TRP A 148 21.12 2.72 -6.94
C TRP A 148 21.81 1.84 -5.89
N ILE A 149 21.02 1.01 -5.22
CA ILE A 149 21.47 0.15 -4.14
C ILE A 149 20.88 -1.23 -4.33
N SER A 150 21.69 -2.26 -4.10
CA SER A 150 21.19 -3.63 -4.04
C SER A 150 20.96 -4.07 -2.60
N LEU A 151 19.85 -4.74 -2.36
CA LEU A 151 19.39 -5.15 -1.05
C LEU A 151 19.45 -6.67 -0.91
N SER A 152 19.75 -7.15 0.29
CA SER A 152 19.51 -8.53 0.69
C SER A 152 18.66 -8.56 1.96
N TYR A 153 17.92 -9.64 2.16
CA TYR A 153 17.16 -9.88 3.39
C TYR A 153 17.99 -10.73 4.36
N PRO A 154 17.95 -10.46 5.68
CA PRO A 154 18.78 -11.13 6.69
C PRO A 154 18.47 -12.62 6.89
N ASP A 155 17.35 -13.07 6.33
CA ASP A 155 16.74 -14.38 6.48
C ASP A 155 16.43 -15.02 5.13
N GLY A 156 17.11 -14.55 4.08
CA GLY A 156 17.05 -15.08 2.73
C GLY A 156 15.98 -14.42 1.85
N PRO A 157 16.02 -14.73 0.54
CA PRO A 157 15.15 -14.14 -0.46
C PRO A 157 13.66 -14.19 -0.10
N ARG A 158 12.90 -13.18 -0.54
CA ARG A 158 11.46 -13.11 -0.38
C ARG A 158 10.83 -12.15 -1.36
N ASP A 159 9.55 -12.41 -1.60
CA ASP A 159 8.67 -11.59 -2.39
C ASP A 159 8.17 -10.38 -1.59
N THR A 160 8.35 -9.19 -2.15
CA THR A 160 7.99 -7.90 -1.55
C THR A 160 7.32 -7.07 -2.60
N GLU A 161 6.21 -6.42 -2.25
CA GLU A 161 5.46 -5.59 -3.19
C GLU A 161 4.97 -4.29 -2.55
N SER A 162 5.69 -3.81 -1.55
CA SER A 162 5.24 -2.66 -0.78
C SER A 162 6.44 -1.95 -0.18
N ILE A 163 6.65 -0.69 -0.58
CA ILE A 163 7.67 0.18 0.00
C ILE A 163 7.11 1.54 0.34
N SER A 164 7.54 2.14 1.44
CA SER A 164 7.17 3.53 1.72
C SER A 164 8.21 4.24 2.56
N TRP A 165 8.31 5.55 2.36
CA TRP A 165 9.18 6.41 3.14
C TRP A 165 8.54 6.70 4.50
N ASP A 166 9.26 6.39 5.57
CA ASP A 166 8.91 6.76 6.94
C ASP A 166 9.54 8.12 7.29
N PRO A 167 8.77 9.23 7.30
CA PRO A 167 9.29 10.55 7.62
C PRO A 167 9.65 10.71 9.11
N VAL A 168 9.22 9.80 9.98
CA VAL A 168 9.46 9.86 11.43
C VAL A 168 10.78 9.17 11.76
N GLY A 169 10.93 7.94 11.29
CA GLY A 169 12.15 7.14 11.45
C GLY A 169 13.27 7.49 10.47
N GLN A 170 12.98 8.28 9.44
CA GLN A 170 13.94 8.66 8.38
C GLN A 170 14.56 7.41 7.74
N ARG A 171 13.69 6.53 7.24
CA ARG A 171 14.04 5.23 6.67
C ARG A 171 13.01 4.83 5.62
N LEU A 172 13.42 3.97 4.69
CA LEU A 172 12.47 3.31 3.80
C LEU A 172 12.01 2.01 4.49
N LEU A 173 10.70 1.79 4.53
CA LEU A 173 10.08 0.55 4.98
C LEU A 173 9.80 -0.34 3.77
N VAL A 174 9.91 -1.65 3.99
CA VAL A 174 9.74 -2.68 2.97
C VAL A 174 8.88 -3.79 3.56
N LEU A 175 7.74 -4.11 2.95
CA LEU A 175 6.77 -5.07 3.47
C LEU A 175 6.61 -6.25 2.50
N SER A 176 6.87 -7.46 3.00
CA SER A 176 6.78 -8.68 2.19
C SER A 176 5.34 -9.02 1.81
N LYS A 177 5.12 -9.62 0.63
CA LYS A 177 3.79 -10.05 0.17
C LYS A 177 3.39 -11.45 0.66
N ARG A 178 4.30 -12.42 0.53
CA ARG A 178 3.96 -13.85 0.64
C ARG A 178 4.19 -14.46 2.02
N ASP A 179 4.89 -13.79 2.91
CA ASP A 179 5.04 -14.25 4.29
C ASP A 179 3.68 -14.17 5.02
N LEU A 180 3.42 -15.15 5.90
CA LEU A 180 2.18 -15.23 6.68
C LEU A 180 2.52 -15.39 8.17
N PRO A 181 2.50 -14.31 8.96
CA PRO A 181 2.15 -12.91 8.60
C PRO A 181 3.23 -12.21 7.74
N PRO A 182 2.88 -11.13 7.01
CA PRO A 182 3.85 -10.26 6.36
C PRO A 182 4.92 -9.75 7.30
N ARG A 183 6.11 -9.52 6.76
CA ARG A 183 7.32 -9.15 7.49
C ARG A 183 7.76 -7.76 7.05
N LEU A 184 7.98 -6.90 8.03
CA LEU A 184 8.40 -5.52 7.85
C LEU A 184 9.92 -5.43 8.02
N TYR A 185 10.54 -4.78 7.04
CA TYR A 185 11.96 -4.49 6.98
C TYR A 185 12.20 -2.99 6.85
N ALA A 186 13.43 -2.57 7.07
CA ALA A 186 13.83 -1.19 6.84
C ALA A 186 15.27 -1.03 6.35
N ILE A 187 15.52 0.13 5.73
CA ILE A 187 16.85 0.67 5.46
C ILE A 187 16.88 2.14 5.86
N ASP A 188 17.85 2.54 6.67
CA ASP A 188 17.98 3.94 7.10
C ASP A 188 18.36 4.86 5.94
N ALA A 189 17.99 6.13 6.04
CA ALA A 189 18.22 7.12 4.97
C ALA A 189 19.69 7.27 4.58
N ASN A 190 20.62 7.17 5.53
CA ASN A 190 22.03 7.33 5.20
C ASN A 190 22.49 6.16 4.33
N THR A 191 22.23 4.93 4.77
CA THR A 191 22.57 3.72 4.00
C THR A 191 21.90 3.73 2.63
N LEU A 192 20.60 4.02 2.57
CA LEU A 192 19.83 4.12 1.32
C LEU A 192 20.45 5.09 0.30
N LEU A 193 21.00 6.22 0.77
CA LEU A 193 21.48 7.29 -0.09
C LEU A 193 22.99 7.24 -0.39
N THR A 194 23.78 6.46 0.35
CA THR A 194 25.25 6.48 0.22
C THR A 194 25.87 5.14 -0.11
N GLU A 195 25.25 4.02 0.28
CA GLU A 195 25.83 2.70 0.11
C GLU A 195 25.34 2.03 -1.17
N LYS A 196 26.19 1.21 -1.80
CA LYS A 196 25.83 0.46 -3.02
C LYS A 196 25.13 -0.86 -2.73
N GLU A 197 25.28 -1.34 -1.51
CA GLU A 197 24.77 -2.63 -1.05
C GLU A 197 24.36 -2.51 0.41
N ALA A 198 23.25 -3.12 0.79
CA ALA A 198 22.82 -3.22 2.18
C ALA A 198 22.07 -4.53 2.45
N GLU A 199 22.20 -5.02 3.68
CA GLU A 199 21.28 -6.00 4.23
C GLU A 199 20.17 -5.23 4.98
N LEU A 200 18.91 -5.54 4.70
CA LEU A 200 17.77 -4.90 5.35
C LEU A 200 17.71 -5.26 6.84
N GLU A 201 17.26 -4.30 7.66
CA GLU A 201 16.93 -4.56 9.05
C GLU A 201 15.55 -5.21 9.15
N PHE A 202 15.45 -6.41 9.73
CA PHE A 202 14.15 -6.99 10.07
C PHE A 202 13.57 -6.31 11.30
N LEU A 203 12.40 -5.69 11.16
CA LEU A 203 11.71 -4.99 12.25
C LEU A 203 10.75 -5.92 12.99
N GLY A 204 9.93 -6.68 12.26
CA GLY A 204 8.94 -7.56 12.86
C GLY A 204 7.86 -8.04 11.89
N GLU A 205 6.87 -8.72 12.42
CA GLU A 205 5.72 -9.26 11.68
C GLU A 205 4.49 -8.35 11.83
N ILE A 206 3.69 -8.24 10.76
CA ILE A 206 2.44 -7.47 10.71
C ILE A 206 1.26 -8.43 10.66
N ASP A 207 0.62 -8.66 11.81
CA ASP A 207 -0.45 -9.64 12.01
C ASP A 207 -1.86 -9.00 12.04
N ARG A 208 -2.02 -7.85 11.38
CA ARG A 208 -3.27 -7.05 11.39
C ARG A 208 -4.15 -7.23 10.17
N PHE A 209 -3.67 -7.92 9.13
CA PHE A 209 -4.51 -8.28 7.99
C PHE A 209 -5.40 -9.46 8.36
N ARG A 210 -6.71 -9.33 8.14
CA ARG A 210 -7.64 -10.38 8.55
C ARG A 210 -7.41 -11.66 7.74
N ALA A 211 -7.65 -12.80 8.36
CA ALA A 211 -7.65 -14.08 7.65
C ALA A 211 -8.86 -14.18 6.70
N PRO A 212 -8.71 -14.83 5.53
CA PRO A 212 -9.83 -15.08 4.62
C PRO A 212 -10.94 -15.92 5.28
N THR A 213 -12.20 -15.59 4.98
CA THR A 213 -13.39 -16.22 5.53
C THR A 213 -14.08 -17.14 4.52
N ALA A 214 -15.13 -17.85 4.97
CA ALA A 214 -15.99 -18.61 4.07
C ALA A 214 -16.75 -17.73 3.08
N ALA A 215 -16.96 -16.43 3.37
CA ALA A 215 -17.55 -15.49 2.43
C ALA A 215 -16.56 -15.16 1.31
N ASP A 216 -15.31 -14.86 1.67
CA ASP A 216 -14.23 -14.63 0.69
C ASP A 216 -14.04 -15.84 -0.21
N LYS A 217 -14.18 -17.06 0.33
CA LYS A 217 -14.13 -18.28 -0.48
C LYS A 217 -15.21 -18.37 -1.55
N ARG A 218 -16.40 -17.85 -1.28
CA ARG A 218 -17.51 -17.84 -2.27
C ARG A 218 -17.29 -16.78 -3.35
N GLU A 219 -16.63 -15.68 -3.00
CA GLU A 219 -16.39 -14.54 -3.88
C GLU A 219 -15.12 -14.73 -4.74
N PHE A 220 -13.98 -15.00 -4.11
CA PHE A 220 -12.66 -15.06 -4.75
C PHE A 220 -12.25 -16.49 -5.16
N GLY A 221 -12.98 -17.52 -4.74
CA GLY A 221 -12.78 -18.90 -5.18
C GLY A 221 -11.35 -19.40 -4.93
N LYS A 222 -10.59 -19.66 -6.00
CA LYS A 222 -9.19 -20.11 -5.89
C LYS A 222 -8.22 -19.04 -5.39
N ARG A 223 -8.58 -17.76 -5.51
CA ARG A 223 -7.75 -16.61 -5.08
C ARG A 223 -7.84 -16.32 -3.58
N THR A 224 -8.78 -16.95 -2.89
CA THR A 224 -9.01 -16.81 -1.45
C THR A 224 -7.74 -16.86 -0.58
N PRO A 225 -6.74 -17.72 -0.83
CA PRO A 225 -5.52 -17.73 -0.01
C PRO A 225 -4.69 -16.44 -0.09
N TRP A 226 -4.91 -15.60 -1.10
CA TRP A 226 -4.09 -14.43 -1.41
C TRP A 226 -4.76 -13.11 -1.05
N VAL A 227 -6.07 -13.09 -0.80
CA VAL A 227 -6.87 -11.85 -0.68
C VAL A 227 -6.39 -10.86 0.41
N SER A 228 -5.58 -11.34 1.36
CA SER A 228 -5.02 -10.56 2.46
C SER A 228 -3.52 -10.26 2.31
N GLN A 229 -2.91 -10.62 1.18
CA GLN A 229 -1.50 -10.30 0.91
C GLN A 229 -1.39 -8.82 0.50
N PRO A 230 -0.41 -8.08 1.05
CA PRO A 230 -0.20 -6.68 0.68
C PRO A 230 0.31 -6.57 -0.76
N THR A 231 -0.23 -5.60 -1.49
CA THR A 231 0.12 -5.29 -2.90
C THR A 231 0.66 -3.87 -3.08
N GLY A 232 0.46 -3.01 -2.08
CA GLY A 232 1.04 -1.67 -2.05
C GLY A 232 0.94 -1.05 -0.66
N MET A 233 1.83 -0.11 -0.36
CA MET A 233 1.81 0.62 0.90
C MET A 233 2.27 2.06 0.73
N ASP A 234 1.62 2.99 1.42
CA ASP A 234 2.16 4.34 1.55
C ASP A 234 1.95 4.93 2.95
N ILE A 235 2.77 5.91 3.30
CA ILE A 235 2.77 6.63 4.56
C ILE A 235 2.54 8.10 4.26
N SER A 236 1.49 8.64 4.87
CA SER A 236 1.16 10.07 4.79
C SER A 236 2.34 10.98 5.11
N ALA A 237 2.41 12.14 4.46
CA ALA A 237 3.52 13.08 4.59
C ALA A 237 3.75 13.58 6.04
N ASP A 238 2.72 13.60 6.88
CA ASP A 238 2.82 13.96 8.30
C ASP A 238 3.28 12.78 9.19
N GLY A 239 3.44 11.59 8.63
CA GLY A 239 3.88 10.37 9.30
C GLY A 239 2.89 9.86 10.34
N ARG A 240 1.59 10.18 10.24
CA ARG A 240 0.58 9.75 11.21
C ARG A 240 -0.29 8.60 10.72
N ARG A 241 -0.38 8.40 9.41
CA ARG A 241 -1.18 7.35 8.79
C ARG A 241 -0.38 6.53 7.80
N ALA A 242 -0.65 5.23 7.78
CA ALA A 242 -0.22 4.32 6.73
C ALA A 242 -1.46 3.72 6.07
N ALA A 243 -1.38 3.53 4.76
CA ALA A 243 -2.34 2.80 3.97
C ALA A 243 -1.63 1.55 3.46
N VAL A 244 -2.23 0.38 3.65
CA VAL A 244 -1.78 -0.87 3.03
C VAL A 244 -2.93 -1.44 2.22
N LEU A 245 -2.69 -1.64 0.94
CA LEU A 245 -3.63 -2.28 0.04
C LEU A 245 -3.36 -3.78 0.01
N THR A 246 -4.42 -4.57 0.01
CA THR A 246 -4.39 -5.98 -0.37
C THR A 246 -5.33 -6.18 -1.56
N TYR A 247 -5.27 -7.35 -2.19
CA TYR A 247 -6.21 -7.79 -3.24
C TYR A 247 -7.71 -7.67 -2.93
N ARG A 248 -8.09 -7.30 -1.71
CA ARG A 248 -9.49 -7.12 -1.31
C ARG A 248 -9.74 -5.80 -0.59
N SER A 249 -8.76 -5.31 0.18
CA SER A 249 -9.06 -4.32 1.20
C SER A 249 -7.96 -3.28 1.32
N LEU A 250 -8.39 -2.05 1.51
CA LEU A 250 -7.56 -0.95 1.99
C LEU A 250 -7.57 -0.97 3.52
N TYR A 251 -6.40 -1.09 4.13
CA TYR A 251 -6.21 -0.98 5.57
C TYR A 251 -5.60 0.38 5.91
N LEU A 252 -6.25 1.14 6.79
CA LEU A 252 -5.73 2.41 7.30
C LEU A 252 -5.28 2.25 8.75
N PHE A 253 -4.00 2.52 8.99
CA PHE A 253 -3.39 2.50 10.31
C PHE A 253 -3.15 3.91 10.81
N GLU A 254 -3.32 4.13 12.12
CA GLU A 254 -2.92 5.38 12.78
C GLU A 254 -1.74 5.12 13.72
N ARG A 255 -0.70 5.96 13.61
CA ARG A 255 0.48 5.92 14.47
C ARG A 255 0.37 6.99 15.56
N GLY A 256 0.47 6.57 16.82
CA GLY A 256 0.60 7.49 17.95
C GLY A 256 1.91 8.28 17.88
N PRO A 257 2.00 9.49 18.47
CA PRO A 257 3.16 10.37 18.34
C PRO A 257 4.47 9.72 18.77
N ASP A 258 4.44 8.87 19.80
CA ASP A 258 5.61 8.21 20.39
C ASP A 258 5.86 6.79 19.83
N MET A 259 5.12 6.37 18.81
CA MET A 259 5.26 5.04 18.20
C MET A 259 6.20 5.06 17.00
N ASP A 260 6.94 3.99 16.75
CA ASP A 260 7.50 3.74 15.42
C ASP A 260 6.45 3.09 14.51
N TRP A 261 6.80 2.81 13.26
CA TRP A 261 5.87 2.17 12.32
C TRP A 261 5.67 0.67 12.52
N LEU A 262 6.57 -0.04 13.20
CA LEU A 262 6.28 -1.42 13.59
C LEU A 262 5.12 -1.43 14.60
N GLN A 263 5.16 -0.52 15.57
CA GLN A 263 4.07 -0.31 16.53
C GLN A 263 2.80 0.25 15.86
N GLY A 264 2.95 1.20 14.94
CA GLY A 264 1.83 1.80 14.19
C GLY A 264 1.08 0.77 13.33
N LEU A 265 1.79 -0.04 12.56
CA LEU A 265 1.21 -1.15 11.78
C LEU A 265 0.74 -2.31 12.67
N GLY A 266 1.11 -2.31 13.96
CA GLY A 266 0.58 -3.21 14.98
C GLY A 266 -0.69 -2.70 15.68
N THR A 267 -1.20 -1.52 15.34
CA THR A 267 -2.50 -1.02 15.85
C THR A 267 -3.68 -1.69 15.13
N GLU A 268 -4.89 -1.56 15.67
CA GLU A 268 -6.10 -2.04 14.97
C GLU A 268 -6.39 -1.11 13.79
N PRO A 269 -6.36 -1.59 12.54
CA PRO A 269 -6.63 -0.76 11.38
C PRO A 269 -8.13 -0.53 11.18
N VAL A 270 -8.46 0.52 10.43
CA VAL A 270 -9.76 0.59 9.74
C VAL A 270 -9.63 -0.20 8.44
N GLU A 271 -10.37 -1.29 8.31
CA GLU A 271 -10.47 -2.08 7.08
C GLU A 271 -11.62 -1.55 6.21
N ILE A 272 -11.31 -1.29 4.95
CA ILE A 272 -12.25 -0.85 3.92
C ILE A 272 -12.18 -1.86 2.77
N ILE A 273 -13.33 -2.40 2.35
CA ILE A 273 -13.38 -3.31 1.20
C ILE A 273 -13.31 -2.50 -0.09
N GLY A 274 -12.37 -2.86 -0.97
CA GLY A 274 -12.22 -2.29 -2.30
C GLY A 274 -11.01 -1.37 -2.47
N PRO A 275 -10.91 -0.62 -3.59
CA PRO A 275 -11.97 -0.26 -4.54
C PRO A 275 -12.63 -1.40 -5.34
N PRO A 276 -13.74 -1.17 -6.06
CA PRO A 276 -14.38 -2.20 -6.87
C PRO A 276 -13.44 -2.66 -8.00
N GLY A 277 -12.84 -3.85 -7.84
CA GLY A 277 -11.86 -4.37 -8.79
C GLY A 277 -11.46 -5.81 -8.46
N ALA A 278 -10.82 -6.49 -9.40
CA ALA A 278 -10.28 -7.83 -9.16
C ALA A 278 -8.77 -7.81 -8.85
N HIS A 279 -8.04 -6.72 -9.07
CA HIS A 279 -6.58 -6.67 -9.02
C HIS A 279 -6.11 -5.30 -8.50
N ASP A 280 -6.54 -4.94 -7.29
CA ASP A 280 -6.10 -3.68 -6.67
C ASP A 280 -4.63 -3.82 -6.27
N GLU A 281 -3.73 -3.19 -7.04
CA GLU A 281 -2.29 -3.33 -6.86
C GLU A 281 -1.71 -2.14 -6.10
N VAL A 282 -2.10 -0.90 -6.43
CA VAL A 282 -1.32 0.27 -5.99
C VAL A 282 -2.10 1.24 -5.12
N VAL A 283 -1.44 1.82 -4.12
CA VAL A 283 -1.99 2.87 -3.26
C VAL A 283 -0.95 3.94 -2.94
N GLY A 284 -1.36 5.21 -2.94
CA GLY A 284 -0.49 6.32 -2.55
C GLY A 284 -1.26 7.49 -1.93
N PHE A 285 -0.72 8.11 -0.91
CA PHE A 285 -1.29 9.32 -0.30
C PHE A 285 -1.15 10.51 -1.24
N GLY A 286 -2.22 11.30 -1.32
CA GLY A 286 -2.15 12.65 -1.87
C GLY A 286 -1.41 13.60 -0.94
N SER A 287 -1.09 14.80 -1.45
CA SER A 287 -0.29 15.80 -0.73
C SER A 287 -0.94 16.35 0.56
N ASP A 288 -2.25 16.16 0.76
CA ASP A 288 -2.99 16.65 1.94
C ASP A 288 -3.12 15.62 3.08
N SER A 289 -2.56 14.40 2.94
CA SER A 289 -2.65 13.28 3.93
C SER A 289 -4.09 12.82 4.27
N GLY A 290 -5.10 13.40 3.63
CA GLY A 290 -6.51 13.03 3.76
C GLY A 290 -7.08 12.38 2.50
N GLN A 291 -6.32 12.39 1.41
CA GLN A 291 -6.64 11.75 0.14
C GLN A 291 -5.69 10.57 -0.12
N LEU A 292 -6.24 9.52 -0.71
CA LEU A 292 -5.53 8.37 -1.26
C LEU A 292 -5.90 8.21 -2.73
N TRP A 293 -4.93 7.77 -3.50
CA TRP A 293 -5.05 7.37 -4.90
C TRP A 293 -4.80 5.88 -5.00
N ILE A 294 -5.66 5.17 -5.73
CA ILE A 294 -5.59 3.72 -5.88
C ILE A 294 -5.76 3.34 -7.34
N GLY A 295 -5.02 2.34 -7.78
CA GLY A 295 -5.07 1.79 -9.13
C GLY A 295 -5.19 0.27 -9.12
N THR A 296 -5.55 -0.28 -10.29
CA THR A 296 -5.69 -1.71 -10.55
C THR A 296 -5.00 -2.02 -11.87
N GLU A 297 -4.58 -3.27 -12.07
CA GLU A 297 -4.13 -3.76 -13.37
C GLU A 297 -5.29 -3.88 -14.37
N GLY A 298 -4.96 -3.95 -15.66
CA GLY A 298 -5.85 -4.25 -16.77
C GLY A 298 -5.76 -3.22 -17.90
N GLU A 299 -6.54 -3.41 -18.97
CA GLU A 299 -6.62 -2.41 -20.03
C GLU A 299 -7.43 -1.18 -19.57
N HIS A 300 -6.81 0.00 -19.58
CA HIS A 300 -7.42 1.28 -19.20
C HIS A 300 -8.10 1.27 -17.82
N PRO A 301 -7.38 0.88 -16.76
CA PRO A 301 -7.96 0.72 -15.43
C PRO A 301 -8.43 2.07 -14.88
N PRO A 302 -9.47 2.09 -14.03
CA PRO A 302 -9.85 3.30 -13.32
C PRO A 302 -8.80 3.72 -12.29
N VAL A 303 -8.54 5.02 -12.21
CA VAL A 303 -7.91 5.66 -11.04
C VAL A 303 -8.99 5.98 -10.03
N TRP A 304 -8.82 5.50 -8.80
CA TRP A 304 -9.75 5.75 -7.70
C TRP A 304 -9.19 6.80 -6.74
N GLU A 305 -10.04 7.72 -6.31
CA GLU A 305 -9.80 8.60 -5.17
C GLU A 305 -10.52 8.05 -3.94
N PHE A 306 -9.83 8.00 -2.80
CA PHE A 306 -10.45 7.76 -1.50
C PHE A 306 -10.16 8.94 -0.56
N ARG A 307 -11.18 9.48 0.10
CA ARG A 307 -11.02 10.57 1.09
C ARG A 307 -11.32 10.08 2.49
N ILE A 308 -10.34 10.27 3.38
CA ILE A 308 -10.43 9.92 4.80
C ILE A 308 -11.31 10.96 5.49
N GLY A 309 -12.44 10.54 6.04
CA GLY A 309 -13.34 11.39 6.82
C GLY A 309 -14.24 12.32 6.00
N ALA A 310 -14.52 12.00 4.73
CA ALA A 310 -15.57 12.68 3.98
C ALA A 310 -16.95 12.20 4.50
N GLU A 311 -17.75 13.15 5.02
CA GLU A 311 -19.21 13.01 5.21
C GLU A 311 -19.95 13.14 3.88
#